data_AF-A0A954YE69-F1
#
_entry.id   AF-A0A954YE69-F1
#
_cell.length_a   1.000
_cell.length_b   1.000
_cell.length_c   1.000
_cell.angle_alpha   90.00
_cell.angle_beta   90.00
_cell.angle_gamma   90.00
#
_symmetry.space_group_name_H-M   'P 1'
#
loop_
_entity.id
_entity.type
_entity.pdbx_description
1 polymer ?
#
loop_
_entity_poly.entity_id
_entity_poly.type
_entity_poly.pdbx_seq_one_letter_code
_entity_poly.pdbx_strand_id
1 'polypeptide(L)'
;LWPERPDRNRFAPMFKKILIANRGEIALRVIRACRKLNVQSVAVFSDADSHLPFVQEADEAHYLGPSPSADSYLRIDRIVDLAKEYGAEGIHPGYGFLAENANFAKACEAAGIVFIGPDSGAIDRLGDKRHAKAVAEEAGVPVTPWVKCAGEADKETVAAVESIGFPVMIKPSAGGGGKG
;
A
#
# COMPACT_ATOMS: atom_id res chain seq x y z
N LEU A 1 8.45 29.29 8.26
CA LEU A 1 7.15 29.51 8.92
C LEU A 1 6.20 28.45 8.38
N TRP A 2 6.00 27.36 9.13
CA TRP A 2 5.03 26.33 8.74
C TRP A 2 3.64 26.99 8.80
N PRO A 3 2.79 26.90 7.76
CA PRO A 3 1.43 27.43 7.86
C PRO A 3 0.74 26.79 9.07
N GLU A 4 -0.14 27.55 9.72
CA GLU A 4 -0.86 27.08 10.90
C GLU A 4 -1.46 25.69 10.64
N ARG A 5 -1.31 24.79 11.62
CA ARG A 5 -1.86 23.44 11.50
C ARG A 5 -3.36 23.59 11.28
N PRO A 6 -3.93 23.00 10.21
CA PRO A 6 -5.36 23.13 9.95
C PRO A 6 -6.14 22.67 11.19
N ASP A 7 -7.24 23.38 11.45
CA ASP A 7 -8.16 23.09 12.55
C ASP A 7 -8.42 21.57 12.65
N ARG A 8 -8.10 21.00 13.82
CA ARG A 8 -8.26 19.56 14.09
C ARG A 8 -9.71 19.10 13.92
N ASN A 9 -10.66 20.04 13.96
CA ASN A 9 -12.09 19.79 13.86
C ASN A 9 -12.64 19.87 12.42
N ARG A 10 -11.80 20.10 11.40
CA ARG A 10 -12.25 20.20 10.00
C ARG A 10 -12.47 18.86 9.30
N PHE A 11 -12.17 17.75 9.96
CA PHE A 11 -12.47 16.42 9.44
C PHE A 11 -13.88 16.01 9.90
N ALA A 12 -14.82 15.94 8.96
CA ALA A 12 -16.06 15.17 9.12
C ALA A 12 -15.73 13.77 9.70
N PRO A 13 -16.63 13.12 10.46
CA PRO A 13 -16.28 11.94 11.26
C PRO A 13 -15.70 10.86 10.36
N MET A 14 -14.37 10.65 10.45
CA MET A 14 -13.62 10.16 9.29
C MET A 14 -13.89 8.68 9.00
N PHE A 15 -14.04 7.87 10.05
CA PHE A 15 -14.54 6.50 10.03
C PHE A 15 -15.02 6.16 11.45
N LYS A 16 -16.03 5.32 11.59
CA LYS A 16 -16.39 4.67 12.86
C LYS A 16 -15.62 3.37 13.03
N LYS A 17 -15.37 2.64 11.95
CA LYS A 17 -14.66 1.35 11.98
C LYS A 17 -13.83 1.15 10.72
N ILE A 18 -12.60 0.66 10.88
CA ILE A 18 -11.73 0.29 9.77
C ILE A 18 -11.11 -1.09 9.97
N LEU A 19 -10.82 -1.78 8.87
CA LEU A 19 -10.05 -3.02 8.85
C LEU A 19 -8.59 -2.74 8.49
N ILE A 20 -7.66 -3.43 9.14
CA ILE A 20 -6.24 -3.25 8.94
C ILE A 20 -5.70 -4.46 8.19
N ALA A 21 -5.46 -4.30 6.89
CA ALA A 21 -4.99 -5.36 5.99
C ALA A 21 -3.47 -5.54 6.06
N ASN A 22 -2.93 -5.71 7.28
CA ASN A 22 -1.51 -5.90 7.54
C ASN A 22 -1.29 -6.59 8.89
N ARG A 23 -0.03 -6.85 9.25
CA ARG A 23 0.37 -7.55 10.48
C ARG A 23 1.51 -6.87 11.22
N GLY A 24 1.81 -7.35 12.43
CA GLY A 24 2.99 -6.95 13.17
C GLY A 24 2.97 -5.48 13.62
N GLU A 25 4.13 -4.81 13.54
CA GLU A 25 4.28 -3.47 14.11
C GLU A 25 3.38 -2.42 13.43
N ILE A 26 3.25 -2.49 12.10
CA ILE A 26 2.47 -1.50 11.35
C ILE A 26 0.98 -1.61 11.66
N ALA A 27 0.48 -2.84 11.83
CA ALA A 27 -0.89 -3.05 12.29
C ALA A 27 -1.10 -2.44 13.68
N LEU A 28 -0.18 -2.70 14.62
CA LEU A 28 -0.23 -2.12 15.97
C LEU A 28 -0.14 -0.59 15.95
N ARG A 29 0.68 -0.02 15.05
CA ARG A 29 0.79 1.44 14.87
C ARG A 29 -0.52 2.05 14.37
N VAL A 30 -1.23 1.39 13.47
CA VAL A 30 -2.54 1.84 12.97
C VAL A 30 -3.61 1.71 14.05
N ILE A 31 -3.68 0.58 14.77
CA ILE A 31 -4.58 0.39 15.93
C ILE A 31 -4.43 1.53 16.94
N ARG A 32 -3.18 1.89 17.28
CA ARG A 32 -2.90 3.00 18.20
C ARG A 32 -3.35 4.36 17.67
N ALA A 33 -3.39 4.56 16.35
CA ALA A 33 -3.97 5.78 15.77
C ALA A 33 -5.50 5.75 15.84
N CYS A 34 -6.13 4.62 15.50
CA CYS A 34 -7.57 4.42 15.62
C CYS A 34 -8.06 4.75 17.04
N ARG A 35 -7.37 4.23 18.07
CA ARG A 35 -7.67 4.53 19.49
C ARG A 35 -7.61 6.01 19.83
N LYS A 36 -6.65 6.76 19.28
CA LYS A 36 -6.53 8.22 19.50
C LYS A 36 -7.60 9.02 18.76
N LEU A 37 -8.12 8.48 17.67
CA LEU A 37 -9.14 9.08 16.82
C LEU A 37 -10.56 8.60 17.16
N ASN A 38 -10.71 7.74 18.15
CA ASN A 38 -11.97 7.10 18.52
C ASN A 38 -12.63 6.34 17.34
N VAL A 39 -11.79 5.63 16.58
CA VAL A 39 -12.18 4.74 15.47
C VAL A 39 -12.00 3.30 15.93
N GLN A 40 -12.97 2.43 15.68
CA GLN A 40 -12.87 1.00 15.96
C GLN A 40 -11.92 0.32 14.95
N SER A 41 -11.05 -0.54 15.45
CA SER A 41 -10.03 -1.24 14.68
C SER A 41 -10.34 -2.73 14.57
N VAL A 42 -10.35 -3.23 13.33
CA VAL A 42 -10.47 -4.66 13.03
C VAL A 42 -9.13 -5.17 12.51
N ALA A 43 -8.49 -6.05 13.27
CA ALA A 43 -7.31 -6.78 12.82
C ALA A 43 -7.73 -8.05 12.05
N VAL A 44 -6.93 -8.42 11.06
CA VAL A 44 -7.00 -9.74 10.42
C VAL A 44 -5.70 -10.48 10.66
N PHE A 45 -5.76 -11.78 10.92
CA PHE A 45 -4.57 -12.55 11.29
C PHE A 45 -4.51 -13.93 10.64
N SER A 46 -3.29 -14.40 10.39
CA SER A 46 -3.02 -15.78 9.97
C SER A 46 -2.74 -16.71 11.17
N ASP A 47 -2.69 -18.03 10.95
CA ASP A 47 -2.34 -19.00 12.01
C ASP A 47 -1.05 -18.60 12.76
N ALA A 48 0.00 -18.23 12.01
CA ALA A 48 1.29 -17.81 12.56
C ALA A 48 1.23 -16.54 13.41
N ASP A 49 0.19 -15.72 13.24
CA ASP A 49 0.06 -14.41 13.86
C ASP A 49 -0.98 -14.36 14.98
N SER A 50 -1.71 -15.45 15.21
CA SER A 50 -2.85 -15.56 16.15
C SER A 50 -2.56 -15.09 17.58
N HIS A 51 -1.29 -15.09 18.00
CA HIS A 51 -0.87 -14.71 19.36
C HIS A 51 -0.07 -13.39 19.39
N LEU A 52 0.02 -12.68 18.26
CA LEU A 52 0.84 -11.48 18.18
C LEU A 52 0.17 -10.26 18.82
N PRO A 53 0.94 -9.27 19.30
CA PRO A 53 0.39 -8.13 20.05
C PRO A 53 -0.71 -7.34 19.31
N PHE A 54 -0.63 -7.20 17.99
CA PHE A 54 -1.63 -6.44 17.24
C PHE A 54 -3.01 -7.13 17.24
N VAL A 55 -3.07 -8.46 17.37
CA VAL A 55 -4.32 -9.22 17.48
C VAL A 55 -4.99 -8.95 18.82
N GLN A 56 -4.21 -8.87 19.89
CA GLN A 56 -4.71 -8.63 21.25
C GLN A 56 -5.12 -7.17 21.50
N GLU A 57 -4.53 -6.23 20.76
CA GLU A 57 -4.73 -4.80 20.95
C GLU A 57 -5.85 -4.20 20.10
N ALA A 58 -6.27 -4.89 19.03
CA ALA A 58 -7.39 -4.46 18.20
C ALA A 58 -8.72 -4.58 18.94
N ASP A 59 -9.71 -3.78 18.54
CA ASP A 59 -11.06 -3.87 19.12
C ASP A 59 -11.75 -5.18 18.69
N GLU A 60 -11.46 -5.63 17.47
CA GLU A 60 -11.86 -6.93 16.93
C GLU A 60 -10.69 -7.57 16.20
N ALA A 61 -10.59 -8.89 16.22
CA ALA A 61 -9.61 -9.63 15.45
C ALA A 61 -10.21 -10.88 14.83
N HIS A 62 -10.07 -11.04 13.51
CA HIS A 62 -10.70 -12.12 12.76
C HIS A 62 -9.69 -12.94 11.96
N TYR A 63 -9.96 -14.23 11.85
CA TYR A 63 -9.10 -15.16 11.14
C TYR A 63 -9.15 -14.89 9.64
N LEU A 64 -7.98 -14.67 9.04
CA LEU A 64 -7.83 -14.40 7.61
C LEU A 64 -7.60 -15.66 6.79
N GLY A 65 -6.79 -16.59 7.34
CA GLY A 65 -6.37 -17.80 6.64
C GLY A 65 -5.03 -18.34 7.13
N PRO A 66 -4.48 -19.35 6.42
CA PRO A 66 -3.26 -20.03 6.84
C PRO A 66 -2.00 -19.15 6.83
N SER A 67 -0.93 -19.62 7.50
CA SER A 67 0.36 -18.92 7.62
C SER A 67 0.97 -18.40 6.31
N PRO A 68 0.93 -19.12 5.17
CA PRO A 68 1.45 -18.59 3.91
C PRO A 68 0.70 -17.33 3.46
N SER A 69 1.42 -16.25 3.20
CA SER A 69 0.79 -14.97 2.85
C SER A 69 -0.03 -15.03 1.55
N ALA A 70 0.33 -15.92 0.62
CA ALA A 70 -0.46 -16.17 -0.60
C ALA A 70 -1.89 -16.66 -0.30
N ASP A 71 -2.05 -17.36 0.82
CA ASP A 71 -3.33 -17.91 1.27
C ASP A 71 -4.00 -17.05 2.35
N SER A 72 -3.39 -15.93 2.76
CA SER A 72 -3.89 -15.00 3.77
C SER A 72 -3.74 -13.53 3.34
N TYR A 73 -2.65 -12.86 3.71
CA TYR A 73 -2.46 -11.41 3.53
C TYR A 73 -2.44 -10.90 2.07
N LEU A 74 -2.35 -11.81 1.10
CA LEU A 74 -2.44 -11.49 -0.34
C LEU A 74 -3.80 -11.86 -0.96
N ARG A 75 -4.76 -12.32 -0.15
CA ARG A 75 -6.12 -12.67 -0.57
C ARG A 75 -7.05 -11.47 -0.54
N ILE A 76 -7.04 -10.70 -1.63
CA ILE A 76 -7.91 -9.52 -1.84
C ILE A 76 -9.37 -9.84 -1.55
N ASP A 77 -9.87 -10.96 -2.11
CA ASP A 77 -11.25 -11.42 -1.95
C ASP A 77 -11.60 -11.59 -0.47
N ARG A 78 -10.78 -12.33 0.27
CA ARG A 78 -10.99 -12.58 1.70
C ARG A 78 -10.98 -11.31 2.53
N ILE A 79 -10.03 -10.41 2.28
CA ILE A 79 -9.90 -9.17 3.05
C ILE A 79 -11.11 -8.25 2.81
N VAL A 80 -11.54 -8.11 1.55
CA VAL A 80 -12.72 -7.29 1.21
C VAL A 80 -14.00 -7.90 1.78
N ASP A 81 -14.15 -9.23 1.74
CA ASP A 81 -15.31 -9.91 2.30
C ASP A 81 -15.39 -9.73 3.82
N LEU A 82 -14.28 -9.90 4.56
CA LEU A 82 -14.26 -9.65 6.01
C LEU A 82 -14.55 -8.18 6.35
N ALA A 83 -14.05 -7.24 5.54
CA ALA A 83 -14.35 -5.82 5.75
C ALA A 83 -15.85 -5.53 5.60
N LYS A 84 -16.53 -6.15 4.64
CA LYS A 84 -17.99 -6.07 4.49
C LYS A 84 -18.71 -6.74 5.67
N GLU A 85 -18.30 -7.95 6.02
CA GLU A 85 -18.91 -8.77 7.08
C GLU A 85 -18.92 -8.02 8.42
N TYR A 86 -17.80 -7.38 8.78
CA TYR A 86 -17.65 -6.68 10.06
C TYR A 86 -17.97 -5.19 10.01
N GLY A 87 -18.49 -4.71 8.88
CA GLY A 87 -18.94 -3.32 8.70
C GLY A 87 -17.81 -2.29 8.79
N ALA A 88 -16.62 -2.64 8.29
CA ALA A 88 -15.53 -1.68 8.16
C ALA A 88 -15.81 -0.72 6.99
N GLU A 89 -15.78 0.57 7.26
CA GLU A 89 -16.02 1.64 6.28
C GLU A 89 -14.75 1.96 5.47
N GLY A 90 -13.59 1.56 5.98
CA GLY A 90 -12.31 1.71 5.30
C GLY A 90 -11.33 0.57 5.58
N ILE A 91 -10.35 0.42 4.71
CA ILE A 91 -9.25 -0.54 4.85
C ILE A 91 -7.92 0.21 4.84
N HIS A 92 -7.13 0.05 5.90
CA HIS A 92 -5.75 0.55 5.95
C HIS A 92 -4.77 -0.56 5.57
N PRO A 93 -4.02 -0.45 4.47
CA PRO A 93 -3.18 -1.53 3.98
C PRO A 93 -1.78 -1.57 4.62
N GLY A 94 -1.37 -0.52 5.34
CA GLY A 94 -0.04 -0.45 5.93
C GLY A 94 1.03 -0.27 4.84
N TYR A 95 2.07 -1.11 4.87
CA TYR A 95 3.10 -1.19 3.83
C TYR A 95 3.39 -2.65 3.45
N GLY A 96 3.98 -2.89 2.27
CA GLY A 96 4.12 -4.24 1.74
C GLY A 96 2.76 -4.90 1.47
N PHE A 97 2.74 -6.23 1.31
CA PHE A 97 1.55 -6.99 0.93
C PHE A 97 0.78 -6.34 -0.22
N LEU A 98 -0.43 -5.84 0.05
CA LEU A 98 -1.33 -5.25 -0.94
C LEU A 98 -1.34 -3.71 -0.91
N ALA A 99 -0.46 -3.05 -0.16
CA ALA A 99 -0.46 -1.59 0.01
C ALA A 99 -0.22 -0.81 -1.29
N GLU A 100 0.52 -1.39 -2.23
CA GLU A 100 0.79 -0.81 -3.55
C GLU A 100 0.08 -1.60 -4.67
N ASN A 101 -0.94 -2.39 -4.32
CA ASN A 101 -1.68 -3.21 -5.29
C ASN A 101 -2.91 -2.47 -5.80
N ALA A 102 -2.86 -2.00 -7.06
CA ALA A 102 -3.96 -1.25 -7.67
C ALA A 102 -5.27 -2.06 -7.74
N ASN A 103 -5.20 -3.38 -7.94
CA ASN A 103 -6.37 -4.25 -7.97
C ASN A 103 -7.05 -4.33 -6.59
N PHE A 104 -6.28 -4.26 -5.50
CA PHE A 104 -6.83 -4.24 -4.15
C PHE A 104 -7.58 -2.95 -3.87
N ALA A 105 -6.99 -1.79 -4.19
CA ALA A 105 -7.67 -0.50 -4.06
C ALA A 105 -8.95 -0.46 -4.91
N LYS A 106 -8.89 -0.95 -6.16
CA LYS A 106 -10.06 -1.07 -7.05
C LYS A 106 -11.15 -1.99 -6.49
N ALA A 107 -10.76 -3.09 -5.85
CA ALA A 107 -11.71 -3.99 -5.20
C ALA A 107 -12.40 -3.34 -3.99
N CYS A 108 -11.68 -2.50 -3.23
CA CYS A 108 -12.26 -1.69 -2.16
C CYS A 108 -13.27 -0.67 -2.71
N GLU A 109 -12.89 0.08 -3.75
CA GLU A 109 -13.76 1.04 -4.45
C GLU A 109 -15.06 0.37 -4.94
N ALA A 110 -14.94 -0.78 -5.61
CA ALA A 110 -16.08 -1.56 -6.10
C ALA A 110 -16.97 -2.11 -4.97
N ALA A 111 -16.39 -2.33 -3.79
CA ALA A 111 -17.10 -2.75 -2.58
C ALA A 111 -17.74 -1.59 -1.80
N GLY A 112 -17.52 -0.33 -2.20
CA GLY A 112 -17.94 0.84 -1.44
C GLY A 112 -17.16 1.03 -0.13
N ILE A 113 -15.96 0.47 -0.04
CA ILE A 113 -15.08 0.55 1.12
C ILE A 113 -13.94 1.51 0.79
N VAL A 114 -13.65 2.46 1.68
CA VAL A 114 -12.57 3.41 1.42
C VAL A 114 -11.21 2.73 1.56
N PHE A 115 -10.44 2.69 0.49
CA PHE A 115 -9.02 2.36 0.56
C PHE A 115 -8.28 3.55 1.20
N ILE A 116 -7.68 3.34 2.38
CA ILE A 116 -6.97 4.42 3.10
C ILE A 116 -5.57 4.56 2.51
N GLY A 117 -5.51 5.24 1.37
CA GLY A 117 -4.34 5.46 0.53
C GLY A 117 -4.72 6.25 -0.72
N PRO A 118 -3.82 6.33 -1.72
CA PRO A 118 -4.17 6.89 -3.03
C PRO A 118 -5.22 6.03 -3.76
N ASP A 119 -5.94 6.62 -4.72
CA ASP A 119 -6.90 5.89 -5.55
C ASP A 119 -6.24 4.82 -6.44
N SER A 120 -7.04 3.85 -6.90
CA SER A 120 -6.53 2.73 -7.70
C SER A 120 -5.79 3.17 -8.97
N GLY A 121 -6.22 4.26 -9.61
CA GLY A 121 -5.57 4.82 -10.80
C GLY A 121 -4.22 5.46 -10.49
N ALA A 122 -4.10 6.13 -9.35
CA ALA A 122 -2.83 6.69 -8.88
C ALA A 122 -1.83 5.58 -8.53
N ILE A 123 -2.28 4.50 -7.87
CA ILE A 123 -1.42 3.34 -7.58
C ILE A 123 -0.93 2.69 -8.87
N ASP A 124 -1.82 2.47 -9.85
CA ASP A 124 -1.46 1.87 -11.14
C ASP A 124 -0.43 2.70 -11.91
N ARG A 125 -0.65 4.03 -12.00
CA ARG A 125 0.27 4.94 -12.70
C ARG A 125 1.65 5.03 -12.04
N LEU A 126 1.70 4.98 -10.70
CA LEU A 126 2.94 5.19 -9.95
C LEU A 126 3.64 3.88 -9.52
N GLY A 127 2.99 2.74 -9.68
CA GLY A 127 3.55 1.42 -9.34
C GLY A 127 4.63 0.94 -10.31
N ASP A 128 4.55 1.32 -11.60
CA ASP A 128 5.64 1.09 -12.56
C ASP A 128 6.63 2.25 -12.50
N LYS A 129 7.89 1.97 -12.10
CA LYS A 129 8.94 2.99 -11.97
C LYS A 129 9.20 3.77 -13.25
N ARG A 130 8.95 3.19 -14.43
CA ARG A 130 9.11 3.87 -15.73
C ARG A 130 8.00 4.89 -15.92
N HIS A 131 6.76 4.49 -15.66
CA HIS A 131 5.62 5.41 -15.71
C HIS A 131 5.75 6.50 -14.64
N ALA A 132 6.16 6.15 -13.42
CA ALA A 132 6.41 7.14 -12.37
C ALA A 132 7.48 8.18 -12.76
N LYS A 133 8.55 7.77 -13.46
CA LYS A 133 9.55 8.71 -13.99
C LYS A 133 8.97 9.61 -15.08
N ALA A 134 8.22 9.07 -16.03
CA ALA A 134 7.54 9.86 -17.06
C ALA A 134 6.57 10.89 -16.45
N VAL A 135 5.76 10.49 -15.47
CA VAL A 135 4.85 11.39 -14.74
C VAL A 135 5.63 12.50 -14.00
N ALA A 136 6.78 12.19 -13.41
CA ALA A 136 7.63 13.18 -12.76
C ALA A 136 8.21 14.20 -13.77
N GLU A 137 8.68 13.73 -14.92
CA GLU A 137 9.16 14.58 -16.01
C GLU A 137 8.05 15.50 -16.55
N GLU A 138 6.86 14.96 -16.80
CA GLU A 138 5.67 15.73 -17.22
C GLU A 138 5.27 16.79 -16.19
N ALA A 139 5.44 16.50 -14.90
CA ALA A 139 5.19 17.43 -13.81
C ALA A 139 6.33 18.45 -13.59
N GLY A 140 7.40 18.43 -14.40
CA GLY A 140 8.55 19.31 -14.27
C GLY A 140 9.44 19.00 -13.04
N VAL A 141 9.31 17.80 -12.47
CA VAL A 141 10.14 17.34 -11.35
C VAL A 141 11.45 16.79 -11.91
N PRO A 142 12.63 17.27 -11.44
CA PRO A 142 13.91 16.74 -11.88
C PRO A 142 14.02 15.24 -11.56
N VAL A 143 14.34 14.43 -12.58
CA VAL A 143 14.61 12.99 -12.43
C VAL A 143 16.07 12.68 -12.71
N THR A 144 16.58 11.63 -12.08
CA THR A 144 17.89 11.08 -12.44
C THR A 144 17.85 10.52 -13.87
N PRO A 145 18.91 10.74 -14.69
CA PRO A 145 19.03 10.18 -16.02
C PRO A 145 18.71 8.68 -16.02
N TRP A 146 17.94 8.23 -17.01
CA TRP A 146 17.49 6.86 -17.09
C TRP A 146 17.25 6.41 -18.52
N VAL A 147 17.32 5.09 -18.72
CA VAL A 147 17.02 4.43 -19.97
C VAL A 147 15.88 3.47 -19.73
N LYS A 148 14.90 3.49 -20.64
CA LYS A 148 13.86 2.48 -20.68
C LYS A 148 14.44 1.21 -21.32
N CYS A 149 14.55 0.14 -20.54
CA CYS A 149 14.83 -1.20 -21.04
C CYS A 149 13.54 -2.04 -20.93
N ALA A 150 13.08 -2.61 -22.03
CA ALA A 150 11.93 -3.51 -22.05
C ALA A 150 12.40 -4.89 -22.50
N GLY A 151 12.59 -5.81 -21.56
CA GLY A 151 13.15 -7.14 -21.84
C GLY A 151 14.68 -7.13 -21.84
N GLU A 152 15.29 -7.93 -22.70
CA GLU A 152 16.73 -8.00 -22.86
C GLU A 152 17.29 -6.69 -23.43
N ALA A 153 18.50 -6.30 -23.01
CA ALA A 153 19.15 -5.10 -23.50
C ALA A 153 19.60 -5.29 -24.95
N ASP A 154 19.07 -4.47 -25.86
CA ASP A 154 19.53 -4.36 -27.22
C ASP A 154 20.69 -3.35 -27.36
N LYS A 155 21.22 -3.21 -28.57
CA LYS A 155 22.33 -2.29 -28.85
C LYS A 155 22.00 -0.83 -28.53
N GLU A 156 20.74 -0.44 -28.71
CA GLU A 156 20.27 0.93 -28.40
C GLU A 156 20.27 1.17 -26.90
N THR A 157 19.78 0.20 -26.12
CA THR A 157 19.79 0.24 -24.65
C THR A 157 21.22 0.35 -24.12
N VAL A 158 22.16 -0.43 -24.66
CA VAL A 158 23.58 -0.39 -24.26
C VAL A 158 24.19 0.97 -24.55
N ALA A 159 24.03 1.50 -25.76
CA ALA A 159 24.57 2.82 -26.12
C ALA A 159 23.98 3.94 -25.25
N ALA A 160 22.68 3.88 -24.94
CA ALA A 160 22.03 4.84 -24.07
C ALA A 160 22.57 4.77 -22.63
N VAL A 161 22.83 3.57 -22.12
CA VAL A 161 23.47 3.37 -20.80
C VAL A 161 24.90 3.91 -20.79
N GLU A 162 25.69 3.65 -21.83
CA GLU A 162 27.05 4.20 -21.97
C GLU A 162 27.06 5.74 -21.98
N SER A 163 26.04 6.36 -22.60
CA SER A 163 25.89 7.83 -22.60
C SER A 163 25.58 8.43 -21.23
N ILE A 164 24.95 7.66 -20.32
CA ILE A 164 24.73 8.08 -18.92
C ILE A 164 26.04 8.02 -18.14
N GLY A 165 26.91 7.06 -18.46
CA GLY A 165 28.18 6.83 -17.78
C GLY A 165 28.07 5.88 -16.58
N PHE A 166 29.11 5.08 -16.36
CA PHE A 166 29.18 4.11 -15.28
C PHE A 166 29.68 4.74 -13.96
N PRO A 167 29.27 4.20 -12.80
CA PRO A 167 28.41 3.02 -12.61
C PRO A 167 26.91 3.31 -12.81
N VAL A 168 26.18 2.32 -13.30
CA VAL A 168 24.71 2.38 -13.44
C VAL A 168 24.02 1.36 -12.54
N MET A 169 22.74 1.60 -12.23
CA MET A 169 21.92 0.71 -11.40
C MET A 169 20.75 0.17 -12.21
N ILE A 170 20.72 -1.16 -12.37
CA ILE A 170 19.60 -1.87 -12.98
C ILE A 170 18.48 -2.00 -11.93
N LYS A 171 17.24 -1.65 -12.32
CA LYS A 171 16.07 -1.76 -11.45
C LYS A 171 14.92 -2.41 -12.20
N PRO A 172 14.25 -3.43 -11.63
CA PRO A 172 12.99 -3.92 -12.19
C PRO A 172 11.92 -2.83 -12.12
N SER A 173 11.06 -2.79 -13.14
CA SER A 173 9.98 -1.82 -13.26
C SER A 173 8.92 -1.96 -12.15
N ALA A 174 8.62 -3.20 -11.74
CA ALA A 174 7.59 -3.55 -10.75
C ALA A 174 8.14 -4.03 -9.39
N GLY A 175 9.42 -3.79 -9.08
CA GLY A 175 10.03 -4.24 -7.82
C GLY A 175 9.85 -3.24 -6.67
N GLY A 176 9.52 -3.74 -5.47
CA GLY A 176 9.41 -2.98 -4.23
C GLY A 176 10.37 -3.48 -3.13
N GLY A 177 10.68 -2.63 -2.15
CA GLY A 177 11.43 -3.03 -0.95
C GLY A 177 12.87 -3.52 -1.19
N GLY A 178 13.53 -3.05 -2.24
CA GLY A 178 14.91 -3.44 -2.57
C GLY A 178 15.06 -4.81 -3.24
N LYS A 179 13.95 -5.46 -3.61
CA LYS A 179 13.97 -6.69 -4.39
C LYS A 179 13.98 -6.36 -5.88
N GLY A 180 15.05 -6.76 -6.56
CA GLY A 180 15.24 -6.53 -7.99
C GLY A 180 16.61 -6.91 -8.49
#